data_AF-A0A817MI76-F1
#
_entry.id   AF-A0A817MI76-F1
#
_cell.length_a   1.000
_cell.length_b   1.000
_cell.length_c   1.000
_cell.angle_alpha   90.00
_cell.angle_beta   90.00
_cell.angle_gamma   90.00
#
_symmetry.space_group_name_H-M   'P 1'
#
loop_
_entity.id
_entity.type
_entity.pdbx_description
1 polymer ?
#
loop_
_entity_poly.entity_id
_entity_poly.type
_entity_poly.pdbx_seq_one_letter_code
_entity_poly.pdbx_strand_id
1 'polypeptide(L)'
;MLGFNQISTLLHGTTRKAALSISGQGFRIPSSFNRNVQGGAEGELKFGKAIYFAEAKKATEYGENTLVLADCILGRIQEKQVSELQLIPSTVHRRGYHAIHYYNKDEGL
;
A
#
# COMPACT_ATOMS: atom_id res chain seq x y z
N MET A 1 -7.30 -12.63 24.65
CA MET A 1 -7.99 -11.60 23.86
C MET A 1 -6.93 -10.92 22.99
N LEU A 2 -6.78 -11.31 21.72
CA LEU A 2 -5.71 -10.77 20.86
C LEU A 2 -6.25 -9.55 20.10
N GLY A 3 -5.55 -8.42 20.23
CA GLY A 3 -6.02 -7.09 19.85
C GLY A 3 -6.25 -6.93 18.34
N PHE A 4 -7.50 -6.64 17.97
CA PHE A 4 -7.94 -6.46 16.58
C PHE A 4 -7.72 -5.04 16.04
N ASN A 5 -7.03 -4.16 16.76
CA ASN A 5 -6.97 -2.73 16.46
C ASN A 5 -5.52 -2.24 16.31
N GLN A 6 -4.76 -2.80 15.35
CA GLN A 6 -3.50 -2.18 14.97
C GLN A 6 -3.80 -0.95 14.11
N ILE A 7 -3.66 0.23 14.71
CA ILE A 7 -3.75 1.52 14.03
C ILE A 7 -2.33 2.05 13.86
N SER A 8 -1.99 2.49 12.66
CA SER A 8 -0.68 3.09 12.38
C SER A 8 -0.86 4.31 11.49
N THR A 9 -0.23 5.40 11.87
CA THR A 9 -0.17 6.61 11.05
C THR A 9 0.89 6.41 9.97
N LEU A 10 0.48 6.35 8.71
CA LEU A 10 1.35 6.09 7.56
C LEU A 10 1.17 7.16 6.48
N LEU A 11 2.08 7.17 5.51
CA LEU A 11 2.10 8.15 4.43
C LEU A 11 1.74 7.51 3.09
N HIS A 12 0.98 8.25 2.28
CA HIS A 12 0.71 7.94 0.88
C HIS A 12 1.35 9.01 -0.02
N GLY A 13 2.37 8.62 -0.77
CA GLY A 13 3.00 9.47 -1.79
C GLY A 13 2.12 9.59 -3.03
N THR A 14 1.87 10.81 -3.48
CA THR A 14 0.88 11.08 -4.53
C THR A 14 1.16 12.40 -5.28
N THR A 15 0.30 12.78 -6.23
CA THR A 15 0.35 14.08 -6.90
C THR A 15 -0.54 15.09 -6.18
N ARG A 16 -0.28 16.40 -6.35
CA ARG A 16 -1.12 17.45 -5.74
C ARG A 16 -2.60 17.33 -6.13
N LYS A 17 -2.87 17.02 -7.40
CA LYS A 17 -4.24 16.81 -7.91
C LYS A 17 -4.92 15.62 -7.22
N ALA A 18 -4.20 14.51 -7.06
CA ALA A 18 -4.73 13.34 -6.38
C ALA A 18 -4.93 13.58 -4.88
N ALA A 19 -4.04 14.31 -4.20
CA ALA A 19 -4.20 14.67 -2.79
C ALA A 19 -5.47 15.49 -2.55
N LEU A 20 -5.77 16.47 -3.40
CA LEU A 20 -7.03 17.23 -3.36
C LEU A 20 -8.27 16.35 -3.60
N SER A 21 -8.14 15.37 -4.49
CA SER A 21 -9.21 14.38 -4.71
C SER A 21 -9.42 13.50 -3.47
N ILE A 22 -8.34 13.03 -2.83
CA ILE A 22 -8.38 12.20 -1.63
C ILE A 22 -9.00 12.98 -0.46
N SER A 23 -8.65 14.25 -0.26
CA SER A 23 -9.22 15.05 0.83
C SER A 23 -10.72 15.29 0.67
N GLY A 24 -11.21 15.44 -0.57
CA GLY A 24 -12.63 15.66 -0.84
C GLY A 24 -13.47 14.37 -0.95
N GLN A 25 -12.86 13.26 -1.36
CA GLN A 25 -13.60 12.04 -1.77
C GLN A 25 -13.14 10.75 -1.10
N GLY A 26 -12.10 10.81 -0.26
CA GLY A 26 -11.44 9.66 0.35
C GLY A 26 -10.56 8.88 -0.62
N PHE A 27 -9.86 7.88 -0.08
CA PHE A 27 -9.10 6.93 -0.88
C PHE A 27 -10.02 5.99 -1.64
N ARG A 28 -9.68 5.70 -2.90
CA ARG A 28 -10.41 4.75 -3.74
C ARG A 28 -9.45 3.80 -4.40
N ILE A 29 -9.79 2.52 -4.38
CA ILE A 29 -9.05 1.51 -5.12
C ILE A 29 -9.23 1.82 -6.63
N PRO A 30 -8.15 1.89 -7.43
CA PRO A 30 -8.24 2.22 -8.86
C PRO A 30 -9.25 1.33 -9.58
N SER A 31 -10.05 1.83 -10.53
CA SER A 31 -11.04 0.98 -11.22
C SER A 31 -10.36 -0.01 -12.18
N SER A 32 -9.32 0.42 -12.89
CA SER A 32 -8.53 -0.37 -13.86
C SER A 32 -7.14 -0.73 -13.33
N PHE A 33 -6.67 -1.94 -13.62
CA PHE A 33 -5.31 -2.42 -13.35
C PHE A 33 -4.77 -3.08 -14.63
N ASN A 34 -3.72 -2.51 -15.22
CA ASN A 34 -2.98 -3.14 -16.31
C ASN A 34 -1.62 -3.62 -15.80
N ARG A 35 -1.42 -4.94 -15.85
CA ARG A 35 -0.15 -5.59 -15.55
C ARG A 35 0.76 -5.43 -16.76
N ASN A 36 1.85 -4.68 -16.65
CA ASN A 36 2.98 -4.89 -17.56
C ASN A 36 3.95 -5.86 -16.90
N VAL A 37 4.16 -7.02 -17.53
CA VAL A 37 5.11 -8.06 -17.05
C VAL A 37 6.56 -7.67 -17.38
N GLN A 38 6.75 -6.56 -18.10
CA GLN A 38 8.03 -6.05 -18.58
C GLN A 38 8.11 -4.55 -18.30
N GLY A 39 8.97 -4.17 -17.34
CA GLY A 39 9.51 -2.81 -17.25
C GLY A 39 8.74 -1.84 -16.36
N GLY A 40 9.31 -1.58 -15.18
CA GLY A 40 8.83 -0.66 -14.15
C GLY A 40 8.71 0.79 -14.60
N ALA A 41 7.51 1.22 -14.96
CA ALA A 41 7.16 2.63 -15.10
C ALA A 41 6.31 3.13 -13.93
N GLU A 42 6.40 4.43 -13.66
CA GLU A 42 5.66 5.13 -12.60
C GLU A 42 4.15 4.82 -12.65
N GLY A 43 3.58 4.42 -11.52
CA GLY A 43 2.17 4.02 -11.39
C GLY A 43 1.91 2.52 -11.28
N GLU A 44 2.96 1.68 -11.33
CA GLU A 44 2.82 0.23 -11.16
C GLU A 44 2.54 -0.21 -9.72
N LEU A 45 1.39 -0.87 -9.53
CA LEU A 45 1.09 -1.56 -8.28
C LEU A 45 1.82 -2.90 -8.26
N LYS A 46 3.05 -2.91 -7.73
CA LYS A 46 3.93 -4.09 -7.63
C LYS A 46 3.25 -5.28 -6.95
N PHE A 47 2.27 -5.03 -6.08
CA PHE A 47 1.67 -6.04 -5.22
C PHE A 47 0.16 -6.28 -5.47
N GLY A 48 -0.34 -5.82 -6.63
CA GLY A 48 -1.75 -5.97 -7.03
C GLY A 48 -2.63 -4.76 -6.73
N LYS A 49 -3.94 -4.92 -6.89
CA LYS A 49 -4.90 -3.82 -6.82
C LYS A 49 -5.16 -3.39 -5.36
N ALA A 50 -4.48 -2.35 -4.88
CA ALA A 50 -4.57 -1.86 -3.50
C ALA A 50 -4.30 -0.36 -3.39
N ILE A 51 -4.46 0.20 -2.18
CA ILE A 51 -3.93 1.51 -1.79
C ILE A 51 -2.66 1.26 -0.99
N TYR A 52 -1.57 1.92 -1.38
CA TYR A 52 -0.25 1.71 -0.78
C TYR A 52 0.08 2.81 0.21
N PHE A 53 0.54 2.40 1.38
CA PHE A 53 1.03 3.27 2.44
C PHE A 53 2.44 2.85 2.81
N ALA A 54 3.27 3.79 3.23
CA ALA A 54 4.64 3.52 3.64
C ALA A 54 5.14 4.55 4.67
N GLU A 55 6.28 4.26 5.27
CA GLU A 55 7.06 5.22 6.04
C GLU A 55 7.60 6.36 5.18
N ALA A 56 7.94 7.50 5.81
CA ALA A 56 8.24 8.76 5.12
C ALA A 56 9.25 8.62 3.98
N LYS A 57 10.41 8.02 4.25
CA LYS A 57 11.46 7.83 3.24
C LYS A 57 10.97 7.10 2.00
N LYS A 58 10.15 6.05 2.21
CA LYS A 58 9.64 5.24 1.10
C LYS A 58 8.49 5.94 0.39
N ALA A 59 7.60 6.60 1.12
CA ALA A 59 6.48 7.34 0.54
C ALA A 59 6.96 8.49 -0.36
N THR A 60 8.08 9.14 -0.04
CA THR A 60 8.67 10.20 -0.88
C THR A 60 9.24 9.69 -2.21
N GLU A 61 9.49 8.39 -2.35
CA GLU A 61 9.87 7.80 -3.65
C GLU A 61 8.69 7.73 -4.63
N TYR A 62 7.47 8.02 -4.18
CA TYR A 62 6.25 7.93 -4.98
C TYR A 62 5.53 9.28 -5.05
N GLY A 63 5.20 9.71 -6.27
CA GLY A 63 4.47 10.95 -6.51
C GLY A 63 5.35 12.20 -6.60
N GLU A 64 4.71 13.35 -6.75
CA GLU A 64 5.37 14.65 -6.99
C GLU A 64 5.67 15.37 -5.66
N ASN A 65 6.41 14.73 -4.75
CA ASN A 65 6.73 15.26 -3.41
C ASN A 65 5.50 15.69 -2.57
N THR A 66 4.31 15.18 -2.90
CA THR A 66 3.09 15.43 -2.12
C THR A 66 2.75 14.20 -1.31
N LEU A 67 2.63 14.37 0.00
CA LEU A 67 2.31 13.29 0.93
C LEU A 67 0.94 13.51 1.58
N VAL A 68 0.17 12.44 1.70
CA VAL A 68 -1.03 12.38 2.54
C VAL A 68 -0.73 11.54 3.77
N LEU A 69 -0.87 12.12 4.97
CA LEU A 69 -0.80 11.41 6.24
C LEU A 69 -2.18 10.79 6.54
N ALA A 70 -2.21 9.52 6.89
CA ALA A 70 -3.45 8.80 7.18
C ALA A 70 -3.29 7.84 8.36
N ASP A 71 -4.31 7.77 9.22
CA ASP A 71 -4.43 6.70 10.20
C ASP A 71 -4.99 5.45 9.53
N CYS A 72 -4.18 4.41 9.44
CA CYS A 72 -4.52 3.15 8.81
C CYS A 72 -4.92 2.12 9.87
N ILE A 73 -6.17 1.64 9.81
CA ILE A 73 -6.63 0.50 10.61
C ILE A 73 -6.22 -0.78 9.88
N LEU A 74 -5.15 -1.41 10.33
CA LEU A 74 -4.52 -2.55 9.63
C LEU A 74 -5.15 -3.90 10.00
N GLY A 75 -5.83 -3.97 11.15
CA GLY A 75 -6.46 -5.19 11.65
C GLY A 75 -5.46 -6.35 11.73
N ARG A 76 -5.83 -7.50 11.16
CA ARG A 76 -4.92 -8.65 11.03
C ARG A 76 -4.04 -8.50 9.79
N ILE A 77 -2.73 -8.36 10.01
CA ILE A 77 -1.73 -8.19 8.95
C ILE A 77 -1.18 -9.53 8.49
N GLN A 78 -1.05 -9.71 7.18
CA GLN A 78 -0.25 -10.76 6.58
C GLN A 78 1.14 -10.23 6.25
N GLU A 79 2.19 -10.82 6.79
CA GLU A 79 3.56 -10.46 6.42
C GLU A 79 4.02 -11.24 5.19
N LYS A 80 4.73 -10.55 4.29
CA LYS A 80 5.28 -11.13 3.07
C LYS A 80 6.64 -10.54 2.75
N GLN A 81 7.57 -11.38 2.32
CA GLN A 81 8.82 -10.89 1.76
C GLN A 81 8.57 -10.27 0.38
N VAL A 82 9.26 -9.18 0.06
CA VAL A 82 9.22 -8.57 -1.28
C VAL A 82 9.69 -9.57 -2.36
N SER A 83 10.60 -10.49 -2.04
CA SER A 83 11.03 -11.57 -2.95
C SER A 83 9.91 -12.57 -3.30
N GLU A 84 8.88 -12.67 -2.45
CA GLU A 84 7.70 -13.55 -2.64
C GLU A 84 6.57 -12.83 -3.40
N LEU A 85 6.94 -11.99 -4.38
CA LEU A 85 6.06 -11.24 -5.28
C LEU A 85 5.22 -12.21 -6.15
N GLN A 86 4.28 -12.90 -5.53
CA GLN A 86 3.17 -13.56 -6.19
C GLN A 86 1.98 -12.62 -6.10
N LEU A 87 1.43 -12.29 -7.28
CA LEU A 87 0.19 -11.53 -7.43
C LEU A 87 -0.89 -12.20 -6.56
N ILE A 88 -1.31 -11.54 -5.48
CA ILE A 88 -2.49 -11.97 -4.73
C ILE A 88 -3.63 -10.96 -4.86
N PRO A 89 -4.14 -10.68 -6.08
CA PRO A 89 -5.37 -9.93 -6.23
C PRO A 89 -6.54 -10.87 -5.90
N SER A 90 -6.89 -11.03 -4.61
CA SER A 90 -8.24 -11.40 -4.08
C SER A 90 -8.28 -12.26 -2.80
N THR A 91 -7.16 -12.78 -2.26
CA THR A 91 -7.25 -13.80 -1.17
C THR A 91 -6.88 -13.34 0.23
N VAL A 92 -6.49 -12.07 0.43
CA VAL A 92 -6.17 -11.52 1.77
C VAL A 92 -7.38 -11.65 2.70
N HIS A 93 -8.55 -11.15 2.28
CA HIS A 93 -9.78 -11.28 3.04
C HIS A 93 -10.25 -12.72 3.21
N ARG A 94 -10.06 -13.60 2.20
CA ARG A 94 -10.51 -15.00 2.25
C ARG A 94 -9.83 -15.82 3.35
N ARG A 95 -8.70 -15.36 3.88
CA ARG A 95 -7.95 -15.99 4.98
C ARG A 95 -8.05 -15.21 6.30
N GLY A 96 -8.94 -14.22 6.38
CA GLY A 96 -9.16 -13.40 7.57
C GLY A 96 -8.10 -12.32 7.81
N TYR A 97 -7.33 -11.95 6.79
CA TYR A 97 -6.41 -10.81 6.83
C TYR A 97 -7.07 -9.55 6.26
N HIS A 98 -6.59 -8.39 6.72
CA HIS A 98 -7.14 -7.07 6.37
C HIS A 98 -6.10 -6.17 5.69
N ALA A 99 -4.81 -6.39 5.95
CA ALA A 99 -3.70 -5.71 5.32
C ALA A 99 -2.56 -6.68 5.00
N ILE A 100 -1.67 -6.28 4.08
CA ILE A 100 -0.40 -6.97 3.83
C ILE A 100 0.73 -6.00 4.19
N HIS A 101 1.71 -6.47 4.94
CA HIS A 101 2.96 -5.77 5.16
C HIS A 101 4.07 -6.47 4.36
N TYR A 102 4.65 -5.75 3.40
CA TYR A 102 5.79 -6.22 2.63
C TYR A 102 7.08 -5.74 3.27
N TYR A 103 8.01 -6.67 3.52
CA TYR A 103 9.31 -6.36 4.12
C TYR A 103 10.47 -6.90 3.27
N ASN A 104 11.60 -6.19 3.29
CA ASN A 104 12.86 -6.66 2.74
C ASN A 104 13.64 -7.39 3.83
N LYS A 105 13.99 -8.66 3.60
CA LYS A 105 14.76 -9.46 4.57
C LYS A 105 16.19 -8.92 4.77
N ASP A 106 16.71 -8.22 3.77
CA ASP A 106 18.07 -7.64 3.77
C ASP A 106 18.14 -6.25 4.42
N GLU A 107 17.01 -5.67 4.82
CA GLU A 107 16.93 -4.41 5.58
C GLU A 107 16.71 -4.65 7.09
N GLY A 108 17.21 -5.77 7.61
CA GLY A 108 17.03 -6.19 9.00
C GLY A 108 17.44 -5.13 10.03
N LEU A 109 16.57 -4.98 11.04
CA LEU A 109 16.64 -4.23 12.32
C LEU A 109 17.91 -3.42 12.62
#